data_AF-A0A1H4CJZ2-F1
#
_entry.id   AF-A0A1H4CJZ2-F1
#
_cell.length_a   1.000
_cell.length_b   1.000
_cell.length_c   1.000
_cell.angle_alpha   90.00
_cell.angle_beta   90.00
_cell.angle_gamma   90.00
#
_symmetry.space_group_name_H-M   'P 1'
#
loop_
_entity.id
_entity.type
_entity.pdbx_description
1 polymer ?
#
loop_
_entity_poly.entity_id
_entity_poly.type
_entity_poly.pdbx_seq_one_letter_code
_entity_poly.pdbx_strand_id
1 'polypeptide(L)'
;MDDPIPFWYDAFFFGSLISTIIAYPIVALLVTRPIQRNLQQKNQDHISDWVVWPFKSGWYAMAIVVPFERINRGRNPEFMNTVQPIRQAANRLQWWLSLWLEVSMFSMVLIGFAGMLFQSYIV
;
A
#
# COMPACT_ATOMS: atom_id res chain seq x y z
N MET A 1 19.98 -32.69 4.94
CA MET A 1 19.25 -31.70 5.74
C MET A 1 18.11 -31.27 4.87
N ASP A 2 16.93 -31.84 5.10
CA ASP A 2 15.74 -31.43 4.36
C ASP A 2 15.26 -30.14 5.00
N ASP A 3 15.56 -29.00 4.38
CA ASP A 3 15.10 -27.71 4.87
C ASP A 3 13.56 -27.73 4.88
N PRO A 4 12.91 -27.44 6.03
CA PRO A 4 11.46 -27.48 6.15
C PRO A 4 10.76 -26.40 5.31
N ILE A 5 11.52 -25.41 4.83
CA ILE A 5 11.03 -24.29 4.02
C ILE A 5 11.62 -24.42 2.61
N PRO A 6 10.78 -24.53 1.56
CA PRO A 6 11.28 -24.61 0.20
C PRO A 6 12.02 -23.33 -0.24
N PHE A 7 13.15 -23.46 -0.93
CA PHE A 7 13.94 -22.33 -1.44
C PHE A 7 13.12 -21.27 -2.22
N TRP A 8 12.08 -21.70 -2.96
CA TRP A 8 11.20 -20.78 -3.68
C TRP A 8 10.50 -19.80 -2.73
N TYR A 9 10.11 -20.25 -1.54
CA TYR A 9 9.44 -19.42 -0.54
C TYR A 9 10.33 -18.24 -0.12
N ASP A 10 11.60 -18.51 0.22
CA ASP A 10 12.55 -17.47 0.59
C ASP A 10 12.83 -16.53 -0.58
N ALA A 11 13.01 -17.07 -1.79
CA ALA A 11 13.21 -16.25 -2.99
C ALA A 11 12.03 -15.29 -3.26
N PHE A 12 10.78 -15.75 -3.10
CA PHE A 12 9.60 -14.91 -3.26
C PHE A 12 9.44 -13.90 -2.11
N PHE A 13 9.75 -14.28 -0.88
CA PHE A 13 9.70 -13.39 0.27
C PHE A 13 10.74 -12.26 0.16
N PHE A 14 12.01 -12.61 -0.05
CA PHE A 14 13.09 -11.62 -0.24
C PHE A 14 12.88 -10.79 -1.50
N GLY A 15 12.39 -11.40 -2.59
CA GLY A 15 12.02 -10.69 -3.81
C GLY A 15 10.94 -9.62 -3.55
N SER A 16 9.88 -9.98 -2.82
CA SER A 16 8.80 -9.05 -2.44
C SER A 16 9.28 -7.96 -1.48
N LEU A 17 10.17 -8.30 -0.55
CA LEU A 17 10.79 -7.36 0.38
C LEU A 17 11.65 -6.33 -0.34
N ILE A 18 12.55 -6.78 -1.24
CA ILE A 18 13.37 -5.88 -2.05
C ILE A 18 12.48 -5.02 -2.96
N SER A 19 11.47 -5.63 -3.59
CA SER A 19 10.50 -4.90 -4.42
C SER A 19 9.79 -3.80 -3.62
N THR A 20 9.39 -4.09 -2.38
CA THR A 20 8.76 -3.12 -1.47
C THR A 20 9.72 -2.00 -1.09
N ILE A 21 10.98 -2.32 -0.76
CA ILE A 21 12.02 -1.33 -0.41
C ILE A 21 12.29 -0.37 -1.57
N ILE A 22 12.23 -0.83 -2.82
CA ILE A 22 12.41 0.00 -4.01
C ILE A 22 11.13 0.76 -4.36
N ALA A 23 9.97 0.11 -4.33
CA ALA A 23 8.69 0.71 -4.68
C ALA A 23 8.31 1.82 -3.70
N TYR A 24 8.61 1.65 -2.41
CA TYR A 24 8.24 2.59 -1.35
C TYR A 24 8.76 4.02 -1.58
N PRO A 25 10.07 4.29 -1.77
CA PRO A 25 10.56 5.64 -2.03
C PRO A 25 10.07 6.19 -3.37
N ILE A 26 9.87 5.34 -4.38
CA ILE A 26 9.33 5.76 -5.69
C ILE A 26 7.88 6.27 -5.52
N VAL A 27 7.03 5.51 -4.83
CA VAL A 27 5.65 5.92 -4.54
C VAL A 27 5.62 7.15 -3.64
N ALA A 28 6.44 7.19 -2.59
CA ALA A 28 6.53 8.34 -1.70
C ALA A 28 6.90 9.63 -2.44
N LEU A 29 7.84 9.57 -3.40
CA LEU A 29 8.31 10.74 -4.14
C LEU A 29 7.41 11.11 -5.33
N LEU A 30 6.92 10.15 -6.09
CA LEU A 30 6.21 10.38 -7.36
C LEU A 30 4.69 10.30 -7.27
N VAL A 31 4.16 9.71 -6.20
CA VAL A 31 2.71 9.61 -5.95
C VAL A 31 2.32 10.47 -4.76
N THR A 32 2.89 10.18 -3.58
CA THR A 32 2.48 10.82 -2.33
C THR A 32 2.80 12.31 -2.32
N ARG A 33 4.05 12.72 -2.57
CA ARG A 33 4.43 14.15 -2.58
C ARG A 33 3.61 15.03 -3.54
N PRO A 34 3.44 14.68 -4.83
CA PRO A 34 2.67 15.54 -5.74
C PRO A 34 1.19 15.58 -5.39
N ILE A 35 0.59 14.46 -4.98
CA ILE A 35 -0.82 14.45 -4.56
C ILE A 35 -1.00 15.27 -3.28
N GLN A 36 -0.10 15.12 -2.31
CA GLN A 36 -0.13 15.90 -1.08
C GLN A 36 -0.01 17.40 -1.36
N ARG A 37 0.90 17.82 -2.25
CA ARG A 37 1.01 19.23 -2.68
C ARG A 37 -0.29 19.75 -3.30
N ASN A 38 -0.92 18.97 -4.18
CA ASN A 38 -2.20 19.33 -4.80
C ASN A 38 -3.34 19.43 -3.78
N LEU A 39 -3.36 18.56 -2.76
CA LEU A 39 -4.39 18.57 -1.71
C LEU A 39 -4.19 19.71 -0.71
N GLN A 40 -2.93 20.04 -0.39
CA GLN A 40 -2.60 21.20 0.45
C GLN A 40 -3.02 22.51 -0.21
N GLN A 41 -2.79 22.64 -1.52
CA GLN A 41 -3.27 23.80 -2.28
C GLN A 41 -4.80 23.94 -2.27
N LYS A 42 -5.53 22.85 -2.04
CA LYS A 42 -6.99 22.82 -1.97
C LYS A 42 -7.54 22.82 -0.54
N ASN A 43 -6.70 22.94 0.50
CA ASN A 43 -7.07 22.76 1.91
C ASN A 43 -7.80 21.44 2.19
N GLN A 44 -7.49 20.38 1.43
CA GLN A 44 -8.11 19.07 1.51
C GLN A 44 -7.19 17.99 2.09
N ASP A 45 -5.99 18.36 2.57
CA ASP A 45 -4.99 17.42 3.11
C ASP A 45 -5.32 16.96 4.55
N HIS A 46 -6.42 16.24 4.71
CA HIS A 46 -6.85 15.67 6.01
C HIS A 46 -6.06 14.40 6.35
N ILE A 47 -5.41 13.73 5.37
CA ILE A 47 -4.60 12.52 5.61
C ILE A 47 -3.30 12.83 6.35
N SER A 48 -2.71 14.01 6.11
CA SER A 48 -1.45 14.37 6.76
C SER A 48 -1.52 14.36 8.29
N ASP A 49 -2.71 14.56 8.86
CA ASP A 49 -2.95 14.57 10.31
C ASP A 49 -3.31 13.19 10.89
N TRP A 50 -3.84 12.29 10.06
CA TRP A 50 -4.35 10.99 10.51
C TRP A 50 -3.29 9.89 10.51
N VAL A 51 -2.24 10.01 9.67
CA VAL A 51 -1.27 8.93 9.46
C VAL A 51 0.15 9.45 9.61
N VAL A 52 0.94 8.79 10.45
CA VAL A 52 2.35 9.14 10.70
C VAL A 52 3.24 8.55 9.59
N TRP A 53 4.34 9.23 9.27
CA TRP A 53 5.42 8.66 8.43
C TRP A 53 5.99 7.41 9.15
N PRO A 54 6.07 6.20 8.55
CA PRO A 54 6.13 5.84 7.12
C PRO A 54 4.81 5.34 6.48
N PHE A 55 3.70 5.28 7.20
CA PHE A 55 2.47 4.66 6.69
C PHE A 55 1.69 5.55 5.70
N LYS A 56 2.07 6.83 5.55
CA LYS A 56 1.43 7.77 4.63
C LYS A 56 1.39 7.22 3.20
N SER A 57 2.52 6.77 2.65
CA SER A 57 2.60 6.30 1.26
C SER A 57 1.75 5.07 1.00
N GLY A 58 1.69 4.14 1.96
CA GLY A 58 0.78 2.99 1.91
C GLY A 58 -0.68 3.45 1.90
N TRP A 59 -1.04 4.44 2.73
CA TRP A 59 -2.42 4.90 2.78
C TRP A 59 -2.86 5.64 1.52
N TYR A 60 -1.98 6.46 0.93
CA TYR A 60 -2.23 7.06 -0.38
C TYR A 60 -2.33 5.99 -1.47
N ALA A 61 -1.49 4.96 -1.45
CA ALA A 61 -1.57 3.86 -2.41
C ALA A 61 -2.90 3.11 -2.30
N MET A 62 -3.33 2.80 -1.07
CA MET A 62 -4.59 2.14 -0.80
C MET A 62 -5.79 2.97 -1.22
N ALA A 63 -5.78 4.29 -0.95
CA ALA A 63 -6.81 5.23 -1.38
C ALA A 63 -6.97 5.31 -2.91
N ILE A 64 -5.90 5.06 -3.67
CA ILE A 64 -5.89 5.06 -5.14
C ILE A 64 -6.37 3.72 -5.71
N VAL A 65 -5.89 2.61 -5.13
CA VAL A 65 -6.11 1.25 -5.64
C VAL A 65 -7.49 0.71 -5.24
N VAL A 66 -7.90 0.92 -3.99
CA VAL A 66 -9.13 0.33 -3.45
C VAL A 66 -10.34 1.19 -3.83
N PRO A 67 -11.39 0.61 -4.45
CA PRO A 67 -12.60 1.34 -4.80
C PRO A 67 -13.51 1.54 -3.57
N PHE A 68 -13.07 2.37 -2.61
CA PHE A 68 -13.80 2.67 -1.38
C PHE A 68 -15.23 3.18 -1.61
N GLU A 69 -15.50 3.83 -2.75
CA GLU A 69 -16.84 4.27 -3.17
C GLU A 69 -17.85 3.12 -3.28
N ARG A 70 -17.42 1.93 -3.70
CA ARG A 70 -18.30 0.75 -3.79
C ARG A 70 -18.54 0.13 -2.42
N ILE A 71 -17.55 0.19 -1.54
CA ILE A 71 -17.57 -0.45 -0.21
C ILE A 71 -18.33 0.42 0.79
N ASN A 72 -18.22 1.75 0.67
CA ASN A 72 -18.68 2.71 1.65
C ASN A 72 -19.92 3.49 1.18
N ARG A 73 -20.93 2.80 0.61
CA ARG A 73 -22.22 3.39 0.18
C ARG A 73 -22.91 4.13 1.34
N GLY A 74 -22.55 5.40 1.54
CA GLY A 74 -23.22 6.33 2.46
C GLY A 74 -22.89 6.19 3.94
N ARG A 75 -21.93 5.36 4.34
CA ARG A 75 -21.66 5.12 5.77
C ARG A 75 -20.78 6.17 6.44
N ASN A 76 -19.85 6.80 5.71
CA ASN A 76 -18.94 7.80 6.29
C ASN A 76 -18.53 8.88 5.27
N PRO A 77 -19.23 10.03 5.21
CA PRO A 77 -19.00 11.05 4.19
C PRO A 77 -17.66 11.78 4.36
N GLU A 78 -17.15 11.96 5.59
CA GLU A 78 -15.86 12.61 5.84
C GLU A 78 -14.68 11.79 5.27
N PHE A 79 -14.76 10.46 5.39
CA PHE A 79 -13.78 9.55 4.80
C PHE A 79 -13.78 9.65 3.27
N MET A 80 -14.95 9.72 2.65
CA MET A 80 -15.07 9.83 1.19
C MET A 80 -14.58 11.18 0.67
N ASN A 81 -14.81 12.26 1.41
CA ASN A 81 -14.27 13.59 1.09
C ASN A 81 -12.74 13.63 1.08
N THR A 82 -12.10 12.71 1.78
CA THR A 82 -10.64 12.60 1.85
C THR A 82 -10.09 11.68 0.75
N VAL A 83 -10.75 10.56 0.48
CA VAL A 83 -10.28 9.52 -0.47
C VAL A 83 -10.58 9.86 -1.94
N GLN A 84 -11.74 10.43 -2.24
CA GLN A 84 -12.12 10.79 -3.61
C GLN A 84 -11.16 11.77 -4.29
N PRO A 85 -10.74 12.89 -3.66
CA PRO A 85 -9.85 13.84 -4.32
C PRO A 85 -8.45 13.24 -4.55
N ILE A 86 -7.98 12.32 -3.70
CA ILE A 86 -6.72 11.58 -3.90
C ILE A 86 -6.79 10.74 -5.17
N ARG A 87 -7.88 9.97 -5.32
CA ARG A 87 -8.08 9.10 -6.46
C ARG A 87 -8.29 9.88 -7.76
N GLN A 88 -9.01 11.00 -7.71
CA GLN A 88 -9.20 11.88 -8.87
C GLN A 88 -7.92 12.61 -9.28
N ALA A 89 -7.05 12.93 -8.32
CA ALA A 89 -5.76 13.55 -8.59
C ALA A 89 -4.71 12.54 -9.11
N ALA A 90 -4.98 11.24 -9.02
CA ALA A 90 -4.04 10.20 -9.39
C ALA A 90 -4.04 9.92 -10.91
N ASN A 91 -2.86 9.97 -11.51
CA ASN A 91 -2.66 9.58 -12.90
C ASN A 91 -2.56 8.05 -13.07
N ARG A 92 -2.75 7.54 -14.30
CA ARG A 92 -2.65 6.10 -14.61
C ARG A 92 -1.31 5.48 -14.20
N LEU A 93 -0.22 6.23 -14.32
CA LEU A 93 1.11 5.81 -13.88
C LEU A 93 1.21 5.75 -12.35
N GLN A 94 0.62 6.71 -11.63
CA GLN A 94 0.58 6.73 -10.17
C GLN A 94 -0.30 5.59 -9.61
N TRP A 95 -1.36 5.23 -10.33
CA TRP A 95 -2.17 4.05 -10.03
C TRP A 95 -1.36 2.76 -10.15
N TRP A 96 -0.59 2.59 -11.23
CA TRP A 96 0.30 1.42 -11.40
C TRP A 96 1.40 1.35 -10.32
N LEU A 97 2.01 2.48 -9.98
CA LEU A 97 3.02 2.53 -8.91
C LEU A 97 2.42 2.20 -7.54
N SER A 98 1.21 2.70 -7.27
CA SER A 98 0.46 2.39 -6.04
C SER A 98 0.09 0.92 -5.98
N LEU A 99 -0.39 0.35 -7.08
CA LEU A 99 -0.69 -1.08 -7.20
C LEU A 99 0.56 -1.93 -6.97
N TRP A 100 1.70 -1.52 -7.53
CA TRP A 100 2.96 -2.24 -7.34
C TRP A 100 3.40 -2.27 -5.87
N LEU A 101 3.32 -1.14 -5.17
CA LEU A 101 3.62 -1.10 -3.72
C LEU A 101 2.64 -1.98 -2.93
N GLU A 102 1.34 -1.86 -3.19
CA GLU A 102 0.31 -2.64 -2.51
C GLU A 102 0.51 -4.15 -2.71
N VAL A 103 0.68 -4.59 -3.96
CA VAL A 103 0.91 -6.01 -4.28
C VAL A 103 2.18 -6.50 -3.59
N SER A 104 3.25 -5.70 -3.57
CA SER A 104 4.50 -6.10 -2.92
C SER A 104 4.34 -6.22 -1.39
N MET A 105 3.67 -5.26 -0.75
CA MET A 105 3.39 -5.30 0.69
C MET A 105 2.45 -6.45 1.06
N PHE A 106 1.34 -6.63 0.35
CA PHE A 106 0.40 -7.73 0.59
C PHE A 106 1.01 -9.10 0.33
N SER A 107 1.82 -9.25 -0.72
CA SER A 107 2.52 -10.51 -1.01
C SER A 107 3.51 -10.84 0.11
N MET A 108 4.27 -9.85 0.61
CA MET A 108 5.18 -10.06 1.73
C MET A 108 4.42 -10.50 3.00
N VAL A 109 3.30 -9.86 3.32
CA VAL A 109 2.46 -10.22 4.48
C VAL A 109 1.85 -11.61 4.33
N LEU A 110 1.27 -11.93 3.16
CA LEU A 110 0.67 -13.23 2.89
C LEU A 110 1.69 -14.36 2.96
N ILE A 111 2.85 -14.19 2.32
CA ILE A 111 3.93 -15.16 2.35
C ILE A 111 4.42 -15.31 3.80
N GLY A 112 4.76 -14.22 4.48
CA GLY A 112 5.21 -14.24 5.87
C GLY A 112 4.23 -14.93 6.82
N PHE A 113 2.92 -14.68 6.66
CA PHE A 113 1.88 -15.34 7.46
C PHE A 113 1.76 -16.83 7.12
N ALA A 114 1.85 -17.19 5.84
CA ALA A 114 1.86 -18.59 5.42
C ALA A 114 3.05 -19.35 6.01
N GLY A 115 4.26 -18.78 5.99
CA GLY A 115 5.43 -19.40 6.62
C GLY A 115 5.28 -19.55 8.14
N MET A 116 4.70 -18.55 8.82
CA MET A 116 4.44 -18.62 10.25
C MET A 116 3.45 -19.75 10.59
N LEU A 117 2.39 -19.92 9.78
CA LEU A 117 1.46 -21.04 9.91
C LEU A 117 2.16 -22.38 9.66
N PHE A 118 2.92 -22.53 8.56
CA PHE A 118 3.66 -23.76 8.26
C PHE A 118 4.63 -24.15 9.39
N GLN A 119 5.32 -23.17 9.99
CA GLN A 119 6.23 -23.41 11.10
C GLN A 119 5.49 -23.86 12.37
N SER A 120 4.28 -23.35 12.62
CA SER A 120 3.44 -23.77 13.75
C SER A 120 2.81 -25.16 13.61
N TYR A 121 2.76 -25.74 12.41
CA TYR A 121 2.27 -27.11 12.17
C TYR A 121 3.37 -28.18 12.27
N ILE A 122 4.65 -27.79 12.28
CA ILE A 122 5.81 -28.70 12.32
C ILE A 122 6.38 -28.86 13.73
N VAL A 123 5.92 -28.04 14.70
CA VAL A 123 6.20 -28.17 16.14
C VAL A 123 5.10 -28.98 16.82
#